data_AF-A0A2D9A831-F1
#
_entry.id   AF-A0A2D9A831-F1
#
_cell.length_a   1.000
_cell.length_b   1.000
_cell.length_c   1.000
_cell.angle_alpha   90.00
_cell.angle_beta   90.00
_cell.angle_gamma   90.00
#
_symmetry.space_group_name_H-M   'P 1'
#
loop_
_entity.id
_entity.type
_entity.pdbx_description
1 polymer ?
#
loop_
_entity_poly.entity_id
_entity_poly.type
_entity_poly.pdbx_seq_one_letter_code
_entity_poly.pdbx_strand_id
1 'polypeptide(L)'
;MFTDAQRIYPAYELDIAPQREAAWIELFNQGIAAYSEGDVEGAIEAWKLAEMMWDLRPDASLNLAGLFKDQRRWDDAIGAYQRAIAGLERKPVTRVLPQEELRAREEQRIRTEASLAELLLFTDRFAEAETLLRRHLERDPTSVRVRADLAAALNESGKETEAVAIYTGLLSETGLEAKDLFNIGIALYRANDFMAAAEAFERLTNLQPNSRDAWFNYTNSLFAAESWESLAAVGDRLTEVDPLGESAGLIAARAHLELGDEQSAVEGLDRTESAPIHLEGLRLLTSGPGTSILGQVVGNAAEPGTSVRLRFTFYGTNGALGTEPFTVSAPSQGTREGFEVSFAGQATAYRYELLSPPIP
;
A
#
# COMPACT_ATOMS: atom_id res chain seq x y z
N MET A 1 30.60 -6.38 -23.99
CA MET A 1 32.04 -6.72 -24.12
C MET A 1 32.43 -7.93 -23.28
N PHE A 2 32.08 -8.00 -21.99
CA PHE A 2 32.39 -9.17 -21.13
C PHE A 2 31.55 -10.42 -21.43
N THR A 3 30.28 -10.26 -21.76
CA THR A 3 29.36 -11.39 -22.07
C THR A 3 29.85 -12.22 -23.26
N ASP A 4 30.36 -11.56 -24.31
CA ASP A 4 30.92 -12.23 -25.48
C ASP A 4 32.24 -12.93 -25.16
N ALA A 5 33.09 -12.32 -24.34
CA ALA A 5 34.35 -12.92 -23.90
C ALA A 5 34.10 -14.17 -23.03
N GLN A 6 33.11 -14.12 -22.12
CA GLN A 6 32.68 -15.28 -21.31
C GLN A 6 32.07 -16.40 -22.14
N ARG A 7 31.30 -16.06 -23.18
CA ARG A 7 30.74 -17.04 -24.13
C ARG A 7 31.83 -17.81 -24.88
N ILE A 8 32.94 -17.14 -25.20
CA ILE A 8 34.06 -17.73 -25.95
C ILE A 8 35.03 -18.48 -25.02
N TYR A 9 35.24 -17.99 -23.79
CA TYR A 9 36.09 -18.63 -22.79
C TYR A 9 35.43 -18.55 -21.40
N PRO A 10 34.68 -19.58 -20.97
CA PRO A 10 33.95 -19.56 -19.70
C PRO A 10 34.85 -19.38 -18.46
N ALA A 11 36.10 -19.85 -18.51
CA ALA A 11 37.07 -19.63 -17.44
C ALA A 11 37.50 -18.15 -17.29
N TYR A 12 37.23 -17.30 -18.30
CA TYR A 12 37.47 -15.86 -18.23
C TYR A 12 36.71 -15.20 -17.06
N GLU A 13 35.53 -15.74 -16.70
CA GLU A 13 34.76 -15.25 -15.55
C GLU A 13 35.52 -15.39 -14.23
N LEU A 14 36.38 -16.40 -14.10
CA LEU A 14 37.20 -16.63 -12.91
C LEU A 14 38.31 -15.57 -12.77
N ASP A 15 38.94 -15.20 -13.89
CA ASP A 15 40.16 -14.37 -13.90
C ASP A 15 39.88 -12.89 -13.58
N ILE A 16 38.68 -12.40 -13.93
CA ILE A 16 38.32 -10.98 -13.82
C ILE A 16 37.35 -10.69 -12.67
N ALA A 17 36.90 -11.71 -11.94
CA ALA A 17 35.87 -11.57 -10.93
C ALA A 17 36.22 -10.56 -9.82
N PRO A 18 37.41 -10.59 -9.19
CA PRO A 18 37.77 -9.62 -8.17
C PRO A 18 37.81 -8.17 -8.68
N GLN A 19 38.26 -7.96 -9.92
CA GLN A 19 38.35 -6.64 -10.53
C GLN A 19 36.95 -6.10 -10.87
N ARG A 20 36.05 -6.99 -11.34
CA ARG A 20 34.65 -6.65 -11.59
C ARG A 20 33.92 -6.29 -10.31
N GLU A 21 34.13 -7.05 -9.22
CA GLU A 21 33.55 -6.73 -7.92
C GLU A 21 34.10 -5.39 -7.36
N ALA A 22 35.41 -5.13 -7.49
CA ALA A 22 35.98 -3.85 -7.08
C ALA A 22 35.42 -2.66 -7.87
N ALA A 23 35.32 -2.78 -9.19
CA ALA A 23 34.71 -1.76 -10.05
C ALA A 23 33.22 -1.55 -9.72
N TRP A 24 32.49 -2.61 -9.38
CA TRP A 24 31.11 -2.51 -8.91
C TRP A 24 31.02 -1.66 -7.64
N ILE A 25 31.90 -1.88 -6.65
CA ILE A 25 31.88 -1.13 -5.39
C ILE A 25 32.08 0.37 -5.65
N GLU A 26 33.03 0.71 -6.52
CA GLU A 26 33.31 2.09 -6.89
C GLU A 26 32.08 2.75 -7.53
N LEU A 27 31.53 2.13 -8.58
CA LEU A 27 30.36 2.64 -9.30
C LEU A 27 29.11 2.70 -8.41
N PHE A 28 28.91 1.71 -7.54
CA PHE A 28 27.80 1.71 -6.60
C PHE A 28 27.88 2.90 -5.64
N ASN A 29 29.06 3.17 -5.08
CA ASN A 29 29.29 4.30 -4.18
C ASN A 29 29.19 5.65 -4.90
N GLN A 30 29.63 5.73 -6.16
CA GLN A 30 29.40 6.93 -6.99
C GLN A 30 27.91 7.21 -7.15
N GLY A 31 27.09 6.18 -7.39
CA GLY A 31 25.64 6.35 -7.49
C GLY A 31 25.00 6.79 -6.16
N ILE A 32 25.47 6.28 -5.03
CA ILE A 32 25.03 6.73 -3.70
C ILE A 32 25.38 8.21 -3.48
N ALA A 33 26.59 8.62 -3.84
CA ALA A 33 27.03 10.01 -3.71
C ALA A 33 26.19 10.95 -4.58
N ALA A 34 26.02 10.63 -5.88
CA ALA A 34 25.19 11.40 -6.79
C ALA A 34 23.75 11.54 -6.29
N TYR A 35 23.15 10.45 -5.81
CA TYR A 35 21.80 10.47 -5.23
C TYR A 35 21.71 11.41 -4.01
N SER A 36 22.71 11.39 -3.13
CA SER A 36 22.74 12.26 -1.94
C SER A 36 22.89 13.75 -2.28
N GLU A 37 23.48 14.06 -3.43
CA GLU A 37 23.63 15.42 -3.96
C GLU A 37 22.40 15.89 -4.76
N GLY A 38 21.42 15.01 -4.97
CA GLY A 38 20.24 15.28 -5.80
C GLY A 38 20.49 15.11 -7.31
N ASP A 39 21.66 14.59 -7.72
CA ASP A 39 21.96 14.21 -9.10
C ASP A 39 21.37 12.82 -9.40
N VAL A 40 20.07 12.84 -9.72
CA VAL A 40 19.29 11.64 -9.98
C VAL A 40 19.75 10.92 -11.26
N GLU A 41 20.15 11.64 -12.30
CA GLU A 41 20.61 11.02 -13.55
C GLU A 41 22.00 10.41 -13.40
N GLY A 42 22.92 11.09 -12.71
CA GLY A 42 24.23 10.53 -12.36
C GLY A 42 24.12 9.28 -11.50
N ALA A 43 23.17 9.25 -10.55
CA ALA A 43 22.88 8.05 -9.76
C ALA A 43 22.41 6.87 -10.62
N ILE A 44 21.48 7.12 -11.56
CA ILE A 44 21.00 6.11 -12.50
C ILE A 44 22.15 5.55 -13.35
N GLU A 45 22.98 6.42 -13.91
CA GLU A 45 24.09 6.02 -14.79
C GLU A 45 25.10 5.15 -14.03
N ALA A 46 25.53 5.60 -12.84
CA ALA A 46 26.50 4.90 -12.02
C ALA A 46 25.98 3.52 -11.59
N TRP A 47 24.72 3.41 -11.15
CA TRP A 47 24.14 2.12 -10.77
C TRP A 47 23.91 1.19 -11.96
N LYS A 48 23.53 1.70 -13.14
CA LYS A 48 23.46 0.86 -14.36
C LYS A 48 24.82 0.29 -14.75
N LEU A 49 25.87 1.11 -14.67
CA LEU A 49 27.24 0.64 -14.91
C LEU A 49 27.66 -0.39 -13.85
N ALA A 50 27.31 -0.18 -12.58
CA ALA A 50 27.56 -1.16 -11.52
C ALA A 50 26.91 -2.51 -11.87
N GLU A 51 25.61 -2.56 -12.22
CA GLU A 51 24.93 -3.78 -12.65
C GLU A 51 25.66 -4.52 -13.78
N MET A 52 26.17 -3.78 -14.77
CA MET A 52 26.94 -4.35 -15.88
C MET A 52 28.28 -4.94 -15.42
N MET A 53 28.91 -4.33 -14.41
CA MET A 53 30.18 -4.80 -13.86
C MET A 53 30.00 -6.06 -13.04
N TRP A 54 28.99 -6.16 -12.18
CA TRP A 54 28.79 -7.33 -11.31
C TRP A 54 27.30 -7.58 -11.04
N ASP A 55 26.76 -8.61 -11.70
CA ASP A 55 25.33 -8.95 -11.71
C ASP A 55 24.91 -9.86 -10.55
N LEU A 56 25.82 -10.24 -9.64
CA LEU A 56 25.51 -11.09 -8.47
C LEU A 56 24.98 -10.31 -7.26
N ARG A 57 25.10 -8.99 -7.27
CA ARG A 57 24.72 -8.08 -6.18
C ARG A 57 23.42 -7.34 -6.56
N PRO A 58 22.32 -7.51 -5.80
CA PRO A 58 21.05 -6.89 -6.15
C PRO A 58 20.99 -5.39 -5.81
N ASP A 59 21.94 -4.87 -5.02
CA ASP A 59 21.84 -3.57 -4.36
C ASP A 59 21.65 -2.40 -5.34
N ALA A 60 22.45 -2.37 -6.42
CA ALA A 60 22.34 -1.35 -7.47
C ALA A 60 20.97 -1.42 -8.17
N SER A 61 20.50 -2.63 -8.48
CA SER A 61 19.19 -2.87 -9.10
C SER A 61 18.03 -2.49 -8.19
N LEU A 62 18.14 -2.75 -6.89
CA LEU A 62 17.11 -2.37 -5.92
C LEU A 62 17.04 -0.85 -5.75
N ASN A 63 18.19 -0.16 -5.73
CA ASN A 63 18.23 1.31 -5.72
C ASN A 63 17.61 1.90 -6.99
N LEU A 64 17.94 1.34 -8.16
CA LEU A 64 17.33 1.73 -9.43
C LEU A 64 15.82 1.50 -9.43
N ALA A 65 15.34 0.35 -8.92
CA ALA A 65 13.92 0.05 -8.84
C ALA A 65 13.16 1.10 -8.00
N GLY A 66 13.71 1.49 -6.84
CA GLY A 66 13.13 2.55 -6.00
C GLY A 66 13.08 3.90 -6.72
N LEU A 67 14.22 4.32 -7.30
CA LEU A 67 14.33 5.59 -8.00
C LEU A 67 13.38 5.66 -9.22
N PHE A 68 13.26 4.58 -9.99
CA PHE A 68 12.31 4.51 -11.10
C PHE A 68 10.85 4.53 -10.63
N LYS A 69 10.51 3.90 -9.50
CA LYS A 69 9.16 4.02 -8.91
C LYS A 69 8.84 5.46 -8.53
N ASP A 70 9.78 6.18 -7.92
CA ASP A 70 9.59 7.58 -7.53
C ASP A 70 9.35 8.48 -8.75
N GLN A 71 10.00 8.18 -9.88
CA GLN A 71 9.78 8.83 -11.17
C GLN A 71 8.55 8.30 -11.94
N ARG A 72 7.81 7.33 -11.39
CA ARG A 72 6.70 6.63 -12.07
C ARG A 72 7.09 5.93 -13.37
N ARG A 73 8.37 5.58 -13.52
CA ARG A 73 8.92 4.80 -14.64
C ARG A 73 8.75 3.30 -14.35
N TRP A 74 7.51 2.84 -14.41
CA TRP A 74 7.14 1.51 -13.91
C TRP A 74 7.85 0.37 -14.64
N ASP A 75 7.98 0.44 -15.95
CA ASP A 75 8.64 -0.60 -16.74
C ASP A 75 10.14 -0.71 -16.42
N ASP A 76 10.81 0.43 -16.20
CA ASP A 76 12.22 0.45 -15.80
C ASP A 76 12.40 -0.14 -14.40
N ALA A 77 11.47 0.17 -13.47
CA ALA A 77 11.46 -0.39 -12.12
C ALA A 77 11.24 -1.91 -12.13
N ILE A 78 10.29 -2.40 -12.93
CA ILE A 78 10.03 -3.83 -13.15
C ILE A 78 11.31 -4.52 -13.66
N GLY A 79 11.95 -3.95 -14.69
CA GLY A 79 13.18 -4.49 -15.24
C GLY A 79 14.32 -4.53 -14.21
N ALA A 80 14.42 -3.51 -13.33
CA ALA A 80 15.40 -3.47 -12.27
C ALA A 80 15.15 -4.55 -11.20
N TYR A 81 13.91 -4.76 -10.76
CA TYR A 81 13.58 -5.89 -9.88
C TYR A 81 13.89 -7.25 -10.51
N GLN A 82 13.56 -7.44 -11.79
CA GLN A 82 13.87 -8.68 -12.51
C GLN A 82 15.39 -8.94 -12.55
N ARG A 83 16.21 -7.91 -12.77
CA ARG A 83 17.68 -8.02 -12.71
C ARG A 83 18.18 -8.35 -11.30
N ALA A 84 17.63 -7.72 -10.26
CA ALA A 84 17.95 -8.04 -8.87
C ALA A 84 17.68 -9.52 -8.54
N ILE A 85 16.52 -10.03 -8.96
CA ILE A 85 16.12 -11.44 -8.77
C ILE A 85 17.07 -12.37 -9.53
N ALA A 86 17.34 -12.10 -10.81
CA ALA A 86 18.26 -12.91 -11.62
C ALA A 86 19.66 -12.97 -10.99
N GLY A 87 20.14 -11.85 -10.46
CA GLY A 87 21.39 -11.79 -9.72
C GLY A 87 21.38 -12.68 -8.48
N LEU A 88 20.32 -12.61 -7.67
CA LEU A 88 20.13 -13.41 -6.46
C LEU A 88 20.07 -14.92 -6.74
N GLU A 89 19.48 -15.33 -7.85
CA GLU A 89 19.39 -16.74 -8.30
C GLU A 89 20.71 -17.27 -8.87
N ARG A 90 21.52 -16.39 -9.47
CA ARG A 90 22.81 -16.77 -10.05
C ARG A 90 23.77 -17.20 -8.94
N LYS A 91 24.39 -18.36 -9.14
CA LYS A 91 25.46 -18.88 -8.28
C LYS A 91 26.81 -18.44 -8.84
N PRO A 92 27.72 -17.88 -8.02
CA PRO A 92 29.06 -17.54 -8.48
C PRO A 92 29.80 -18.79 -8.95
N VAL A 93 30.51 -18.68 -10.07
CA VAL A 93 31.34 -19.77 -10.60
C VAL A 93 32.64 -19.92 -9.80
N THR A 94 33.12 -18.83 -9.18
CA THR A 94 34.41 -18.74 -8.49
C THR A 94 34.43 -19.34 -7.09
N ARG A 95 33.27 -19.55 -6.47
CA ARG A 95 33.19 -20.05 -5.09
C ARG A 95 31.88 -20.76 -4.81
N VAL A 96 31.93 -21.70 -3.88
CA VAL A 96 30.72 -22.28 -3.30
C VAL A 96 30.16 -21.30 -2.28
N LEU A 97 28.88 -20.99 -2.39
CA LEU A 97 28.17 -20.16 -1.41
C LEU A 97 27.95 -20.97 -0.12
N PRO A 98 28.34 -20.46 1.06
CA PRO A 98 27.99 -21.08 2.32
C PRO A 98 26.47 -21.08 2.52
N GLN A 99 25.96 -22.03 3.31
CA GLN A 99 24.51 -22.20 3.53
C GLN A 99 23.84 -20.95 4.10
N GLU A 100 24.53 -20.21 4.97
CA GLU A 100 24.02 -18.94 5.52
C GLU A 100 23.80 -17.89 4.43
N GLU A 101 24.77 -17.73 3.51
CA GLU A 101 24.63 -16.80 2.39
C GLU A 101 23.53 -17.24 1.43
N LEU A 102 23.40 -18.54 1.14
CA LEU A 102 22.31 -19.06 0.32
C LEU A 102 20.95 -18.73 0.93
N ARG A 103 20.79 -18.86 2.25
CA ARG A 103 19.55 -18.48 2.96
C ARG A 103 19.30 -16.98 2.89
N ALA A 104 20.31 -16.16 3.13
CA ALA A 104 20.17 -14.70 3.06
C ALA A 104 19.76 -14.23 1.64
N ARG A 105 20.39 -14.81 0.60
CA ARG A 105 20.04 -14.53 -0.80
C ARG A 105 18.62 -14.98 -1.12
N GLU A 106 18.23 -16.17 -0.66
CA GLU A 106 16.88 -16.70 -0.83
C GLU A 106 15.82 -15.79 -0.21
N GLU A 107 16.03 -15.37 1.04
CA GLU A 107 15.12 -14.47 1.76
C GLU A 107 15.04 -13.10 1.08
N GLN A 108 16.16 -12.55 0.61
CA GLN A 108 16.18 -11.30 -0.15
C GLN A 108 15.47 -11.47 -1.50
N ARG A 109 15.62 -12.62 -2.18
CA ARG A 109 14.92 -12.89 -3.44
C ARG A 109 13.42 -12.89 -3.20
N ILE A 110 12.93 -13.59 -2.18
CA ILE A 110 11.51 -13.66 -1.84
C ILE A 110 10.95 -12.27 -1.55
N ARG A 111 11.66 -11.43 -0.78
CA ARG A 111 11.22 -10.05 -0.53
C ARG A 111 11.18 -9.21 -1.82
N THR A 112 12.13 -9.45 -2.72
CA THR A 112 12.21 -8.76 -4.02
C THR A 112 11.10 -9.22 -4.96
N GLU A 113 10.82 -10.52 -5.03
CA GLU A 113 9.70 -11.12 -5.77
C GLU A 113 8.36 -10.58 -5.28
N ALA A 114 8.18 -10.45 -3.96
CA ALA A 114 6.97 -9.85 -3.39
C ALA A 114 6.79 -8.38 -3.82
N SER A 115 7.88 -7.59 -3.81
CA SER A 115 7.87 -6.20 -4.25
C SER A 115 7.58 -6.07 -5.75
N LEU A 116 8.11 -6.99 -6.55
CA LEU A 116 7.85 -7.07 -7.98
C LEU A 116 6.39 -7.47 -8.25
N ALA A 117 5.87 -8.50 -7.59
CA ALA A 117 4.47 -8.93 -7.73
C ALA A 117 3.49 -7.80 -7.40
N GLU A 118 3.74 -7.04 -6.34
CA GLU A 118 2.95 -5.85 -5.99
C GLU A 118 2.97 -4.79 -7.11
N LEU A 119 4.15 -4.50 -7.67
CA LEU A 119 4.27 -3.54 -8.77
C LEU A 119 3.60 -4.05 -10.06
N LEU A 120 3.67 -5.35 -10.34
CA LEU A 120 3.01 -5.96 -11.49
C LEU A 120 1.49 -5.88 -11.36
N LEU A 121 0.92 -6.13 -10.18
CA LEU A 121 -0.50 -5.93 -9.91
C LEU A 121 -0.90 -4.46 -10.06
N PHE A 122 -0.09 -3.54 -9.57
CA PHE A 122 -0.35 -2.09 -9.69
C PHE A 122 -0.29 -1.57 -11.13
N THR A 123 0.42 -2.26 -12.02
CA THR A 123 0.60 -1.89 -13.43
C THR A 123 -0.20 -2.76 -14.39
N ASP A 124 -1.18 -3.49 -13.87
CA ASP A 124 -2.09 -4.37 -14.62
C ASP A 124 -1.38 -5.48 -15.43
N ARG A 125 -0.17 -5.88 -15.00
CA ARG A 125 0.63 -6.97 -15.59
C ARG A 125 0.32 -8.30 -14.92
N PHE A 126 -0.95 -8.68 -14.95
CA PHE A 126 -1.50 -9.78 -14.14
C PHE A 126 -0.91 -11.16 -14.45
N ALA A 127 -0.60 -11.46 -15.71
CA ALA A 127 0.00 -12.76 -16.08
C ALA A 127 1.43 -12.93 -15.52
N GLU A 128 2.21 -11.85 -15.47
CA GLU A 128 3.54 -11.85 -14.85
C GLU A 128 3.43 -11.99 -13.32
N ALA A 129 2.46 -11.27 -12.72
CA ALA A 129 2.18 -11.36 -11.28
C ALA A 129 1.75 -12.78 -10.86
N GLU A 130 0.86 -13.43 -11.62
CA GLU A 130 0.39 -14.80 -11.37
C GLU A 130 1.55 -15.77 -11.20
N THR A 131 2.55 -15.69 -12.09
CA THR A 131 3.72 -16.58 -12.05
C THR A 131 4.48 -16.46 -10.74
N LEU A 132 4.75 -15.22 -10.29
CA LEU A 132 5.44 -14.98 -9.02
C LEU A 132 4.58 -15.40 -7.83
N LEU A 133 3.29 -15.05 -7.83
CA LEU A 133 2.36 -15.37 -6.74
C LEU A 133 2.21 -16.88 -6.54
N ARG A 134 2.13 -17.67 -7.63
CA ARG A 134 2.13 -19.14 -7.53
C ARG A 134 3.43 -19.68 -6.93
N ARG A 135 4.59 -19.15 -7.32
CA ARG A 135 5.89 -19.51 -6.72
C ARG A 135 5.94 -19.16 -5.22
N HIS A 136 5.34 -18.05 -4.80
CA HIS A 136 5.21 -17.71 -3.38
C HIS A 136 4.36 -18.75 -2.63
N LEU A 137 3.25 -19.21 -3.22
CA LEU A 137 2.38 -20.22 -2.63
C LEU A 137 3.00 -21.63 -2.56
N GLU A 138 3.99 -21.96 -3.38
CA GLU A 138 4.75 -23.21 -3.21
C GLU A 138 5.47 -23.28 -1.86
N ARG A 139 5.83 -22.11 -1.29
CA ARG A 139 6.53 -22.01 0.00
C ARG A 139 5.58 -21.84 1.17
N ASP A 140 4.58 -20.99 1.01
CA ASP A 140 3.54 -20.76 2.01
C ASP A 140 2.16 -20.86 1.34
N PRO A 141 1.61 -22.09 1.24
CA PRO A 141 0.30 -22.31 0.63
C PRO A 141 -0.85 -21.67 1.42
N THR A 142 -0.62 -21.30 2.68
CA THR A 142 -1.65 -20.79 3.60
C THR A 142 -1.75 -19.28 3.61
N SER A 143 -0.81 -18.58 2.98
CA SER A 143 -0.76 -17.12 2.96
C SER A 143 -2.04 -16.52 2.38
N VAL A 144 -2.90 -15.94 3.24
CA VAL A 144 -4.16 -15.31 2.83
C VAL A 144 -3.91 -14.19 1.84
N ARG A 145 -2.92 -13.32 2.12
CA ARG A 145 -2.56 -12.20 1.25
C ARG A 145 -2.18 -12.67 -0.15
N VAL A 146 -1.25 -13.64 -0.27
CA VAL A 146 -0.79 -14.11 -1.58
C VAL A 146 -1.90 -14.83 -2.34
N ARG A 147 -2.78 -15.58 -1.66
CA ARG A 147 -3.95 -16.20 -2.28
C ARG A 147 -4.94 -15.16 -2.80
N ALA A 148 -5.20 -14.10 -2.04
CA ALA A 148 -6.06 -12.99 -2.46
C ALA A 148 -5.47 -12.21 -3.65
N ASP A 149 -4.16 -11.91 -3.60
CA ASP A 149 -3.42 -11.27 -4.70
C ASP A 149 -3.46 -12.14 -5.98
N LEU A 150 -3.30 -13.47 -5.84
CA LEU A 150 -3.40 -14.41 -6.95
C LEU A 150 -4.80 -14.42 -7.57
N ALA A 151 -5.84 -14.46 -6.74
CA ALA A 151 -7.21 -14.42 -7.21
C ALA A 151 -7.50 -13.12 -7.99
N ALA A 152 -6.98 -11.98 -7.53
CA ALA A 152 -7.12 -10.70 -8.24
C ALA A 152 -6.46 -10.75 -9.63
N ALA A 153 -5.22 -11.24 -9.70
CA ALA A 153 -4.51 -11.41 -10.97
C ALA A 153 -5.24 -12.37 -11.93
N LEU A 154 -5.81 -13.46 -11.40
CA LEU A 154 -6.55 -14.44 -12.20
C LEU A 154 -7.83 -13.82 -12.77
N ASN A 155 -8.58 -13.06 -11.98
CA ASN A 155 -9.80 -12.39 -12.41
C ASN A 155 -9.55 -11.47 -13.60
N GLU A 156 -8.58 -10.57 -13.46
CA GLU A 156 -8.21 -9.61 -14.51
C GLU A 156 -7.57 -10.26 -15.74
N SER A 157 -6.99 -11.46 -15.58
CA SER A 157 -6.51 -12.27 -16.70
C SER A 157 -7.62 -13.11 -17.37
N GLY A 158 -8.89 -12.90 -17.00
CA GLY A 158 -10.04 -13.63 -17.55
C GLY A 158 -10.20 -15.06 -17.03
N LYS A 159 -9.47 -15.45 -15.98
CA LYS A 159 -9.56 -16.75 -15.30
C LYS A 159 -10.51 -16.68 -14.09
N GLU A 160 -11.65 -16.05 -14.30
CA GLU A 160 -12.65 -15.71 -13.27
C GLU A 160 -13.06 -16.92 -12.42
N THR A 161 -13.26 -18.10 -13.02
CA THR A 161 -13.66 -19.31 -12.27
C THR A 161 -12.63 -19.73 -11.22
N GLU A 162 -11.33 -19.60 -11.50
CA GLU A 162 -10.28 -19.92 -10.54
C GLU A 162 -10.19 -18.84 -9.46
N ALA A 163 -10.33 -17.57 -9.83
CA ALA A 163 -10.37 -16.45 -8.89
C ALA A 163 -11.51 -16.58 -7.88
N VAL A 164 -12.75 -16.78 -8.37
CA VAL A 164 -13.95 -16.96 -7.55
C VAL A 164 -13.80 -18.15 -6.59
N ALA A 165 -13.22 -19.27 -7.05
CA ALA A 165 -12.97 -20.41 -6.18
C ALA A 165 -12.01 -20.08 -5.02
N ILE A 166 -10.94 -19.32 -5.30
CA ILE A 166 -10.00 -18.89 -4.26
C ILE A 166 -10.66 -17.90 -3.29
N TYR A 167 -11.36 -16.89 -3.79
CA TYR A 167 -12.04 -15.90 -2.94
C TYR A 167 -13.12 -16.52 -2.06
N THR A 168 -13.95 -17.40 -2.63
CA THR A 168 -14.98 -18.14 -1.87
C THR A 168 -14.33 -19.00 -0.80
N GLY A 169 -13.21 -19.67 -1.12
CA GLY A 169 -12.43 -20.44 -0.16
C GLY A 169 -11.91 -19.58 0.99
N LEU A 170 -11.31 -18.43 0.67
CA LEU A 170 -10.80 -17.47 1.67
C LEU A 170 -11.91 -16.94 2.57
N LEU A 171 -13.04 -16.49 2.01
CA LEU A 171 -14.17 -16.00 2.79
C LEU A 171 -14.81 -17.10 3.66
N SER A 172 -14.71 -18.36 3.26
CA SER A 172 -15.19 -19.49 4.08
C SER A 172 -14.27 -19.85 5.25
N GLU A 173 -13.06 -19.28 5.34
CA GLU A 173 -12.13 -19.58 6.43
C GLU A 173 -12.59 -18.98 7.76
N THR A 174 -12.45 -19.78 8.81
CA THR A 174 -12.64 -19.36 10.20
C THR A 174 -11.33 -18.86 10.77
N GLY A 175 -11.40 -17.86 11.66
CA GLY A 175 -10.21 -17.32 12.33
C GLY A 175 -9.42 -16.29 11.51
N LEU A 176 -9.98 -15.76 10.41
CA LEU A 176 -9.41 -14.60 9.72
C LEU A 176 -9.28 -13.42 10.69
N GLU A 177 -8.08 -12.83 10.74
CA GLU A 177 -7.83 -11.62 11.53
C GLU A 177 -8.24 -10.36 10.75
N ALA A 178 -8.28 -9.23 11.42
CA ALA A 178 -8.62 -7.94 10.81
C ALA A 178 -7.75 -7.62 9.58
N LYS A 179 -6.44 -7.89 9.66
CA LYS A 179 -5.51 -7.68 8.54
C LYS A 179 -5.83 -8.56 7.32
N ASP A 180 -6.33 -9.78 7.55
CA ASP A 180 -6.62 -10.75 6.50
C ASP A 180 -7.88 -10.32 5.75
N LEU A 181 -8.94 -9.95 6.49
CA LEU A 181 -10.18 -9.40 5.92
C LEU A 181 -9.93 -8.11 5.14
N PHE A 182 -9.07 -7.23 5.67
CA PHE A 182 -8.68 -6.01 4.96
C PHE A 182 -7.99 -6.33 3.62
N ASN A 183 -7.03 -7.25 3.62
CA ASN A 183 -6.33 -7.64 2.39
C ASN A 183 -7.25 -8.33 1.38
N ILE A 184 -8.14 -9.22 1.85
CA ILE A 184 -9.14 -9.88 1.00
C ILE A 184 -10.05 -8.82 0.36
N GLY A 185 -10.59 -7.89 1.16
CA GLY A 185 -11.46 -6.83 0.67
C GLY A 185 -10.81 -5.92 -0.36
N ILE A 186 -9.54 -5.51 -0.14
CA ILE A 186 -8.80 -4.69 -1.12
C ILE A 186 -8.56 -5.46 -2.42
N ALA A 187 -8.20 -6.75 -2.35
CA ALA A 187 -7.99 -7.57 -3.52
C ALA A 187 -9.29 -7.74 -4.34
N LEU A 188 -10.40 -8.02 -3.66
CA LEU A 188 -11.73 -8.14 -4.28
C LEU A 188 -12.19 -6.83 -4.91
N TYR A 189 -11.98 -5.70 -4.23
CA TYR A 189 -12.33 -4.38 -4.76
C TYR A 189 -11.56 -4.07 -6.05
N ARG A 190 -10.25 -4.39 -6.09
CA ARG A 190 -9.43 -4.23 -7.31
C ARG A 190 -9.85 -5.15 -8.44
N ALA A 191 -10.37 -6.33 -8.11
CA ALA A 191 -10.94 -7.27 -9.06
C ALA A 191 -12.37 -6.89 -9.50
N ASN A 192 -12.88 -5.72 -9.09
CA ASN A 192 -14.24 -5.25 -9.35
C ASN A 192 -15.36 -6.15 -8.79
N ASP A 193 -15.05 -7.10 -7.90
CA ASP A 193 -16.06 -7.86 -7.15
C ASP A 193 -16.43 -7.10 -5.87
N PHE A 194 -17.15 -5.99 -6.09
CA PHE A 194 -17.46 -5.02 -5.04
C PHE A 194 -18.36 -5.59 -3.94
N MET A 195 -19.24 -6.55 -4.26
CA MET A 195 -20.11 -7.17 -3.26
C MET A 195 -19.34 -8.13 -2.35
N ALA A 196 -18.45 -8.95 -2.89
CA ALA A 196 -17.59 -9.79 -2.05
C ALA A 196 -16.58 -8.94 -1.25
N ALA A 197 -16.09 -7.83 -1.82
CA ALA A 197 -15.29 -6.86 -1.07
C ALA A 197 -16.08 -6.29 0.11
N ALA A 198 -17.34 -5.93 -0.12
CA ALA A 198 -18.25 -5.43 0.91
C ALA A 198 -18.46 -6.47 2.03
N GLU A 199 -18.61 -7.77 1.72
CA GLU A 199 -18.69 -8.84 2.72
C GLU A 199 -17.42 -8.94 3.59
N ALA A 200 -16.23 -8.86 2.96
CA ALA A 200 -14.97 -8.88 3.68
C ALA A 200 -14.84 -7.68 4.64
N PHE A 201 -15.20 -6.48 4.17
CA PHE A 201 -15.14 -5.27 4.97
C PHE A 201 -16.25 -5.20 6.02
N GLU A 202 -17.44 -5.74 5.79
CA GLU A 202 -18.48 -5.89 6.80
C GLU A 202 -17.98 -6.73 7.97
N ARG A 203 -17.39 -7.90 7.68
CA ARG A 203 -16.75 -8.74 8.71
C ARG A 203 -15.63 -8.00 9.43
N LEU A 204 -14.86 -7.17 8.73
CA LEU A 204 -13.84 -6.33 9.34
C LEU A 204 -14.46 -5.29 10.30
N THR A 205 -15.56 -4.64 9.91
CA THR A 205 -16.27 -3.70 10.80
C THR A 205 -16.83 -4.39 12.05
N ASN A 206 -17.17 -5.67 11.96
CA ASN A 206 -17.58 -6.46 13.12
C ASN A 206 -16.41 -6.74 14.09
N LEU A 207 -15.20 -6.99 13.56
CA LEU A 207 -13.99 -7.14 14.38
C LEU A 207 -13.49 -5.79 14.94
N GLN A 208 -13.65 -4.71 14.18
CA GLN A 208 -13.15 -3.38 14.51
C GLN A 208 -14.25 -2.31 14.28
N PRO A 209 -15.28 -2.25 15.14
CA PRO A 209 -16.44 -1.36 14.96
C PRO A 209 -16.14 0.13 15.06
N ASN A 210 -14.92 0.48 15.49
CA ASN A 210 -14.43 1.85 15.57
C ASN A 210 -13.29 2.14 14.58
N SER A 211 -13.05 1.25 13.61
CA SER A 211 -12.05 1.49 12.56
C SER A 211 -12.65 2.35 11.45
N ARG A 212 -12.24 3.62 11.38
CA ARG A 212 -12.61 4.52 10.29
C ARG A 212 -12.30 3.92 8.92
N ASP A 213 -11.12 3.31 8.76
CA ASP A 213 -10.71 2.72 7.48
C ASP A 213 -11.55 1.49 7.12
N ALA A 214 -11.99 0.68 8.09
CA ALA A 214 -12.90 -0.44 7.80
C ALA A 214 -14.26 0.05 7.28
N TRP A 215 -14.85 1.04 7.96
CA TRP A 215 -16.11 1.65 7.52
C TRP A 215 -15.96 2.36 6.17
N PHE A 216 -14.84 3.05 5.95
CA PHE A 216 -14.57 3.73 4.69
C PHE A 216 -14.51 2.74 3.52
N ASN A 217 -13.80 1.62 3.67
CA ASN A 217 -13.69 0.62 2.61
C ASN A 217 -15.01 -0.15 2.41
N TYR A 218 -15.76 -0.44 3.48
CA TYR A 218 -17.09 -1.03 3.35
C TYR A 218 -18.04 -0.12 2.56
N THR A 219 -18.08 1.17 2.93
CA THR A 219 -18.90 2.20 2.27
C THR A 219 -18.54 2.32 0.79
N ASN A 220 -17.24 2.43 0.45
CA ASN A 220 -16.83 2.55 -0.96
C ASN A 220 -17.14 1.27 -1.76
N SER A 221 -17.04 0.10 -1.14
CA SER A 221 -17.39 -1.16 -1.81
C SER A 221 -18.89 -1.21 -2.14
N LEU A 222 -19.76 -0.82 -1.20
CA LEU A 222 -21.20 -0.73 -1.45
C LEU A 222 -21.57 0.36 -2.46
N PHE A 223 -20.89 1.50 -2.42
CA PHE A 223 -21.07 2.58 -3.39
C PHE A 223 -20.69 2.13 -4.81
N ALA A 224 -19.54 1.46 -4.97
CA ALA A 224 -19.11 0.91 -6.26
C ALA A 224 -20.03 -0.22 -6.77
N ALA A 225 -20.65 -0.98 -5.84
CA ALA A 225 -21.67 -1.96 -6.16
C ALA A 225 -23.07 -1.36 -6.43
N GLU A 226 -23.24 -0.04 -6.26
CA GLU A 226 -24.53 0.67 -6.33
C GLU A 226 -25.61 0.05 -5.41
N SER A 227 -25.19 -0.50 -4.26
CA SER A 227 -26.08 -1.12 -3.28
C SER A 227 -26.64 -0.09 -2.30
N TRP A 228 -27.50 0.79 -2.80
CA TRP A 228 -27.97 2.00 -2.11
C TRP A 228 -28.68 1.73 -0.78
N GLU A 229 -29.48 0.66 -0.70
CA GLU A 229 -30.22 0.29 0.51
C GLU A 229 -29.29 -0.03 1.68
N SER A 230 -28.23 -0.81 1.44
CA SER A 230 -27.22 -1.10 2.46
C SER A 230 -26.31 0.10 2.70
N LEU A 231 -26.02 0.87 1.65
CA LEU A 231 -25.07 1.98 1.69
C LEU A 231 -25.52 3.09 2.63
N ALA A 232 -26.81 3.44 2.68
CA ALA A 232 -27.28 4.55 3.52
C ALA A 232 -26.88 4.39 4.99
N ALA A 233 -27.17 3.23 5.59
CA ALA A 233 -26.84 2.95 6.99
C ALA A 233 -25.32 2.90 7.24
N VAL A 234 -24.56 2.34 6.29
CA VAL A 234 -23.09 2.22 6.39
C VAL A 234 -22.41 3.59 6.20
N GLY A 235 -22.94 4.40 5.29
CA GLY A 235 -22.52 5.78 5.05
C GLY A 235 -22.76 6.67 6.27
N ASP A 236 -23.93 6.57 6.89
CA ASP A 236 -24.22 7.29 8.16
C ASP A 236 -23.18 6.91 9.22
N ARG A 237 -22.90 5.62 9.38
CA ARG A 237 -21.88 5.15 10.32
C ARG A 237 -20.47 5.64 9.98
N LEU A 238 -20.12 5.75 8.70
CA LEU A 238 -18.86 6.35 8.27
C LEU A 238 -18.77 7.82 8.71
N THR A 239 -19.84 8.62 8.57
CA THR A 239 -19.83 10.02 9.02
C THR A 239 -19.66 10.18 10.53
N GLU A 240 -20.02 9.17 11.33
CA GLU A 240 -19.78 9.20 12.78
C GLU A 240 -18.31 8.95 13.15
N VAL A 241 -17.59 8.13 12.38
CA VAL A 241 -16.17 7.80 12.63
C VAL A 241 -15.20 8.66 11.81
N ASP A 242 -15.71 9.37 10.81
CA ASP A 242 -15.03 10.29 9.90
C ASP A 242 -15.82 11.61 9.73
N PRO A 243 -16.07 12.36 10.82
CA PRO A 243 -17.00 13.50 10.80
C PRO A 243 -16.51 14.73 10.01
N LEU A 244 -15.28 14.71 9.51
CA LEU A 244 -14.72 15.78 8.66
C LEU A 244 -14.26 15.27 7.29
N GLY A 245 -14.53 14.00 6.95
CA GLY A 245 -14.25 13.46 5.63
C GLY A 245 -15.28 13.97 4.62
N GLU A 246 -14.86 14.81 3.67
CA GLU A 246 -15.77 15.33 2.64
C GLU A 246 -16.40 14.18 1.84
N SER A 247 -15.59 13.21 1.41
CA SER A 247 -16.08 12.04 0.68
C SER A 247 -17.07 11.19 1.50
N ALA A 248 -16.90 11.09 2.82
CA ALA A 248 -17.82 10.36 3.68
C ALA A 248 -19.21 10.99 3.66
N GLY A 249 -19.27 12.32 3.83
CA GLY A 249 -20.53 13.07 3.78
C GLY A 249 -21.21 13.01 2.41
N LEU A 250 -20.44 13.18 1.33
CA LEU A 250 -20.97 13.12 -0.04
C LEU A 250 -21.52 11.72 -0.41
N ILE A 251 -20.84 10.64 -0.02
CA ILE A 251 -21.30 9.28 -0.29
C ILE A 251 -22.59 8.98 0.50
N ALA A 252 -22.64 9.34 1.78
CA ALA A 252 -23.84 9.14 2.61
C ALA A 252 -25.03 9.93 2.06
N ALA A 253 -24.84 11.21 1.73
CA ALA A 253 -25.88 12.03 1.12
C ALA A 253 -26.37 11.46 -0.22
N ARG A 254 -25.45 10.97 -1.07
CA ARG A 254 -25.82 10.33 -2.33
C ARG A 254 -26.67 9.07 -2.10
N ALA A 255 -26.34 8.25 -1.11
CA ALA A 255 -27.14 7.08 -0.78
C ALA A 255 -28.58 7.44 -0.39
N HIS A 256 -28.76 8.46 0.45
CA HIS A 256 -30.08 8.95 0.84
C HIS A 256 -30.88 9.53 -0.33
N LEU A 257 -30.22 10.26 -1.26
CA LEU A 257 -30.87 10.75 -2.48
C LEU A 257 -31.41 9.61 -3.35
N GLU A 258 -30.63 8.55 -3.56
CA GLU A 258 -31.06 7.39 -4.37
C GLU A 258 -32.22 6.63 -3.73
N LEU A 259 -32.33 6.67 -2.39
CA LEU A 259 -33.46 6.11 -1.65
C LEU A 259 -34.67 7.07 -1.55
N GLY A 260 -34.56 8.29 -2.07
CA GLY A 260 -35.61 9.31 -2.01
C GLY A 260 -35.76 10.00 -0.64
N ASP A 261 -34.79 9.82 0.27
CA ASP A 261 -34.72 10.57 1.53
C ASP A 261 -33.98 11.90 1.32
N GLU A 262 -34.65 12.82 0.62
CA GLU A 262 -34.10 14.16 0.33
C GLU A 262 -33.77 14.94 1.61
N GLN A 263 -34.50 14.71 2.70
CA GLN A 263 -34.27 15.41 3.96
C GLN A 263 -32.91 15.03 4.55
N SER A 264 -32.66 13.74 4.75
CA SER A 264 -31.38 13.25 5.31
C SER A 264 -30.20 13.61 4.40
N ALA A 265 -30.40 13.58 3.08
CA ALA A 265 -29.39 14.01 2.13
C ALA A 265 -28.99 15.48 2.28
N VAL A 266 -29.97 16.40 2.33
CA VAL A 266 -29.70 17.84 2.49
C VAL A 266 -29.06 18.11 3.84
N GLU A 267 -29.56 17.52 4.93
CA GLU A 267 -28.95 17.66 6.26
C GLU A 267 -27.49 17.15 6.30
N GLY A 268 -27.18 16.07 5.56
CA GLY A 268 -25.82 15.56 5.40
C GLY A 268 -24.90 16.49 4.59
N LEU A 269 -25.41 17.04 3.49
CA LEU A 269 -24.68 17.99 2.64
C LEU A 269 -24.40 19.29 3.40
N ASP A 270 -25.39 19.85 4.09
CA ASP A 270 -25.23 21.07 4.89
C ASP A 270 -24.18 20.88 6.00
N ARG A 271 -24.17 19.73 6.68
CA ARG A 271 -23.13 19.38 7.67
C ARG A 271 -21.73 19.29 7.04
N THR A 272 -21.65 18.73 5.83
CA THR A 272 -20.38 18.61 5.11
C THR A 272 -19.87 19.98 4.67
N GLU A 273 -20.72 20.79 4.03
CA GLU A 273 -20.38 22.13 3.55
C GLU A 273 -20.03 23.10 4.69
N SER A 274 -20.71 22.99 5.83
CA SER A 274 -20.46 23.84 7.02
C SER A 274 -19.29 23.37 7.89
N ALA A 275 -18.65 22.24 7.58
CA ALA A 275 -17.51 21.75 8.35
C ALA A 275 -16.38 22.79 8.36
N PRO A 276 -15.74 23.08 9.53
CA PRO A 276 -14.72 24.12 9.61
C PRO A 276 -13.50 23.84 8.71
N ILE A 277 -13.16 22.56 8.58
CA ILE A 277 -12.08 22.01 7.75
C ILE A 277 -12.50 20.61 7.27
N HIS A 278 -11.82 20.08 6.26
CA HIS A 278 -11.89 18.66 5.91
C HIS A 278 -10.59 17.94 6.25
N LEU A 279 -10.69 16.64 6.51
CA LEU A 279 -9.54 15.75 6.60
C LEU A 279 -9.54 14.78 5.41
N GLU A 280 -8.44 14.74 4.68
CA GLU A 280 -8.26 13.90 3.49
C GLU A 280 -7.02 13.00 3.62
N GLY A 281 -7.01 11.91 2.85
CA GLY A 281 -5.81 11.07 2.67
C GLY A 281 -5.28 10.43 3.95
N LEU A 282 -6.17 10.19 4.92
CA LEU A 282 -5.80 9.62 6.22
C LEU A 282 -5.21 8.21 6.06
N ARG A 283 -4.04 7.99 6.64
CA ARG A 283 -3.34 6.70 6.62
C ARG A 283 -2.74 6.38 7.97
N LEU A 284 -3.07 5.20 8.50
CA LEU A 284 -2.46 4.63 9.69
C LEU A 284 -1.13 3.93 9.31
N LEU A 285 -0.04 4.36 9.92
CA LEU A 285 1.30 3.81 9.70
C LEU A 285 1.86 3.30 11.02
N THR A 286 2.30 2.05 11.06
CA THR A 286 3.01 1.48 12.21
C THR A 286 4.52 1.55 11.96
N SER A 287 5.27 2.11 12.91
CA SER A 287 6.72 2.23 12.82
C SER A 287 7.36 1.99 14.18
N GLY A 288 8.18 0.94 14.28
CA GLY A 288 8.78 0.51 15.54
C GLY A 288 7.71 0.24 16.63
N PRO A 289 7.82 0.87 17.81
CA PRO A 289 6.84 0.70 18.89
C PRO A 289 5.62 1.62 18.77
N GLY A 290 5.58 2.53 17.79
CA GLY A 290 4.55 3.57 17.68
C GLY A 290 3.67 3.41 16.43
N THR A 291 2.60 4.21 16.42
CA THR A 291 1.70 4.35 15.28
C THR A 291 1.50 5.83 14.99
N SER A 292 1.49 6.20 13.72
CA SER A 292 1.20 7.56 13.26
C SER A 292 0.01 7.57 12.32
N ILE A 293 -0.79 8.63 12.37
CA ILE A 293 -1.78 8.94 11.33
C ILE A 293 -1.24 10.10 10.53
N LEU A 294 -1.03 9.88 9.23
CA LEU A 294 -0.73 10.95 8.28
C LEU A 294 -2.00 11.35 7.55
N GLY A 295 -2.13 12.63 7.24
CA GLY A 295 -3.26 13.14 6.48
C GLY A 295 -3.03 14.54 5.96
N GLN A 296 -4.06 15.08 5.32
CA GLN A 296 -4.11 16.48 4.91
C GLN A 296 -5.31 17.17 5.56
N VAL A 297 -5.08 18.36 6.09
CA VAL A 297 -6.15 19.28 6.47
C VAL A 297 -6.43 20.19 5.29
N VAL A 298 -7.70 20.32 4.92
CA VAL A 298 -8.17 21.23 3.87
C VAL A 298 -8.99 22.33 4.52
N GLY A 299 -8.64 23.59 4.27
CA GLY A 299 -9.45 24.73 4.72
C GLY A 299 -10.83 24.70 4.07
N ASN A 300 -11.89 24.92 4.86
CA ASN A 300 -13.27 24.97 4.38
C ASN A 300 -14.02 26.21 4.91
N ALA A 301 -15.02 26.04 5.77
CA ALA A 301 -15.92 27.12 6.19
C ALA A 301 -15.35 28.03 7.30
N ALA A 302 -14.34 27.57 8.05
CA ALA A 302 -13.74 28.38 9.11
C ALA A 302 -12.81 29.46 8.55
N GLU A 303 -12.83 30.65 9.16
CA GLU A 303 -11.87 31.71 8.83
C GLU A 303 -10.42 31.22 9.00
N PRO A 304 -9.49 31.58 8.09
CA PRO A 304 -8.11 31.15 8.19
C PRO A 304 -7.51 31.56 9.54
N GLY A 305 -6.82 30.63 10.20
CA GLY A 305 -6.30 30.87 11.54
C GLY A 305 -7.15 30.28 12.68
N THR A 306 -8.43 29.98 12.42
CA THR A 306 -9.36 29.43 13.44
C THR A 306 -8.83 28.12 14.02
N SER A 307 -8.76 28.01 15.34
CA SER A 307 -8.33 26.76 15.99
C SER A 307 -9.44 25.71 15.99
N VAL A 308 -9.20 24.60 15.31
CA VAL A 308 -10.08 23.42 15.29
C VAL A 308 -9.45 22.32 16.15
N ARG A 309 -10.23 21.76 17.07
CA ARG A 309 -9.75 20.75 18.03
C ARG A 309 -10.38 19.39 17.76
N LEU A 310 -9.53 18.39 17.65
CA LEU A 310 -9.87 17.00 17.35
C LEU A 310 -9.29 16.09 18.44
N ARG A 311 -9.89 14.92 18.61
CA ARG A 311 -9.32 13.83 19.41
C ARG A 311 -9.30 12.56 18.59
N PHE A 312 -8.11 12.02 18.39
CA PHE A 312 -7.91 10.71 17.79
C PHE A 312 -7.98 9.65 18.89
N THR A 313 -8.68 8.56 18.64
CA THR A 313 -8.70 7.38 19.50
C THR A 313 -8.10 6.21 18.73
N PHE A 314 -7.08 5.59 19.33
CA PHE A 314 -6.34 4.49 18.74
C PHE A 314 -6.82 3.17 19.35
N TYR A 315 -6.98 2.15 18.51
CA TYR A 315 -7.48 0.83 18.90
C TYR A 315 -6.49 -0.25 18.50
N GLY A 316 -6.34 -1.25 19.36
CA GLY A 316 -5.69 -2.52 19.04
C GLY A 316 -6.75 -3.62 18.91
N THR A 317 -6.30 -4.87 18.85
CA THR A 317 -7.19 -6.04 18.72
C THR A 317 -8.17 -6.18 19.89
N ASN A 318 -7.81 -5.71 21.08
CA ASN A 318 -8.59 -5.87 22.32
C ASN A 318 -9.32 -4.59 22.77
N GLY A 319 -9.47 -3.60 21.87
CA GLY A 319 -10.17 -2.35 22.16
C GLY A 319 -9.27 -1.12 22.16
N ALA A 320 -9.73 -0.05 22.82
CA ALA A 320 -9.05 1.24 22.82
C ALA A 320 -7.70 1.16 23.57
N LEU A 321 -6.64 1.68 22.94
CA LEU A 321 -5.30 1.78 23.51
C LEU A 321 -5.06 3.14 24.16
N GLY A 322 -5.65 4.20 23.62
CA GLY A 322 -5.46 5.56 24.11
C GLY A 322 -5.99 6.60 23.14
N THR A 323 -5.79 7.87 23.49
CA THR A 323 -6.24 9.02 22.70
C THR A 323 -5.14 10.05 22.58
N GLU A 324 -5.07 10.71 21.43
CA GLU A 324 -4.19 11.87 21.20
C GLU A 324 -5.01 13.10 20.81
N PRO A 325 -4.80 14.25 21.47
CA PRO A 325 -5.39 15.50 21.04
C PRO A 325 -4.67 16.01 19.79
N PHE A 326 -5.42 16.58 18.86
CA PHE A 326 -4.87 17.27 17.69
C PHE A 326 -5.54 18.63 17.56
N THR A 327 -4.74 19.69 17.44
CA THR A 327 -5.24 21.05 17.21
C THR A 327 -4.58 21.58 15.95
N VAL A 328 -5.40 22.06 15.03
CA VAL A 328 -4.95 22.66 13.77
C VAL A 328 -5.52 24.05 13.62
N SER A 329 -4.74 24.94 13.01
CA SER A 329 -5.21 26.25 12.58
C SER A 329 -5.79 26.09 11.18
N ALA A 330 -7.06 26.45 10.98
CA ALA A 330 -7.74 26.28 9.71
C ALA A 330 -6.96 26.96 8.57
N PRO A 331 -6.57 26.23 7.51
CA PRO A 331 -5.95 26.83 6.34
C PRO A 331 -6.93 27.76 5.61
N SER A 332 -6.43 28.52 4.64
CA SER A 332 -7.33 29.19 3.68
C SER A 332 -8.20 28.18 2.92
N GLN A 333 -9.41 28.57 2.54
CA GLN A 333 -10.34 27.69 1.84
C GLN A 333 -9.69 27.05 0.60
N GLY A 334 -9.76 25.72 0.51
CA GLY A 334 -9.18 24.92 -0.57
C GLY A 334 -7.65 24.67 -0.45
N THR A 335 -6.96 25.32 0.48
CA THR A 335 -5.54 25.06 0.76
C THR A 335 -5.40 23.76 1.56
N ARG A 336 -4.42 22.94 1.17
CA ARG A 336 -4.09 21.67 1.81
C ARG A 336 -2.79 21.76 2.60
N GLU A 337 -2.81 21.30 3.83
CA GLU A 337 -1.62 21.21 4.70
C GLU A 337 -1.49 19.81 5.28
N GLY A 338 -0.28 19.24 5.21
CA GLY A 338 0.00 17.92 5.76
C GLY A 338 0.07 17.93 7.29
N PHE A 339 -0.42 16.87 7.92
CA PHE A 339 -0.29 16.69 9.36
C PHE A 339 0.09 15.25 9.74
N GLU A 340 0.62 15.11 10.94
CA GLU A 340 0.91 13.84 11.58
C GLU A 340 0.38 13.85 13.02
N VAL A 341 -0.28 12.76 13.43
CA VAL A 341 -0.60 12.48 14.83
C VAL A 341 0.09 11.18 15.23
N SER A 342 1.07 11.27 16.12
CA SER A 342 1.83 10.12 16.60
C SER A 342 1.28 9.61 17.93
N PHE A 343 1.20 8.29 18.09
CA PHE A 343 0.73 7.59 19.28
C PHE A 343 1.75 6.54 19.72
N ALA A 344 2.06 6.53 21.02
CA ALA A 344 2.97 5.56 21.62
C ALA A 344 2.25 4.21 21.88
N GLY A 345 2.05 3.45 20.81
CA GLY A 345 1.53 2.09 20.85
C GLY A 345 1.27 1.53 19.45
N GLN A 346 1.04 0.22 19.36
CA GLN A 346 0.74 -0.46 18.09
C GLN A 346 -0.76 -0.55 17.89
N ALA A 347 -1.32 0.47 17.23
CA ALA A 347 -2.73 0.51 16.88
C ALA A 347 -2.96 -0.17 15.52
N THR A 348 -4.09 -0.85 15.40
CA THR A 348 -4.56 -1.50 14.16
C THR A 348 -5.81 -0.83 13.60
N ALA A 349 -6.35 0.17 14.30
CA ALA A 349 -7.50 0.95 13.89
C ALA A 349 -7.51 2.30 14.63
N TYR A 350 -8.25 3.26 14.09
CA TYR A 350 -8.49 4.55 14.72
C TYR A 350 -9.86 5.09 14.32
N ARG A 351 -10.34 6.04 15.13
CA ARG A 351 -11.36 7.02 14.74
C ARG A 351 -10.95 8.38 15.26
N TYR A 352 -11.66 9.42 14.86
CA TYR A 352 -11.50 10.73 15.48
C TYR A 352 -12.85 11.42 15.66
N GLU A 353 -12.86 12.43 16.52
CA GLU A 353 -14.04 13.26 16.77
C GLU A 353 -13.64 14.74 16.79
N LEU A 354 -14.52 15.58 16.27
CA LEU A 354 -14.43 17.03 16.39
C LEU A 354 -14.89 17.43 17.80
N LEU A 355 -14.03 18.10 18.57
CA LEU A 355 -14.34 18.53 19.93
C LEU A 355 -14.93 19.95 19.99
N SER A 356 -14.53 20.83 19.07
CA SER A 356 -14.89 22.26 19.02
C SER A 356 -14.26 22.94 17.79
N PRO A 357 -14.80 24.07 17.31
CA PRO A 357 -15.82 24.92 17.94
C PRO A 357 -17.26 24.45 17.65
N PRO A 358 -18.23 24.71 18.54
CA PRO A 358 -19.62 24.78 18.10
C PRO A 358 -19.70 25.89 17.06
N ILE A 359 -20.37 25.62 15.94
CA ILE A 359 -20.71 26.62 14.93
C ILE A 359 -21.44 27.77 15.66
N PRO A 360 -21.07 29.06 15.44
CA PRO A 360 -21.75 30.19 16.06
C PRO A 360 -23.24 30.30 15.67
#